data_AF-A0A662Q2K5-F1
#
_entry.id   AF-A0A662Q2K5-F1
#
_cell.length_a   1.000
_cell.length_b   1.000
_cell.length_c   1.000
_cell.angle_alpha   90.00
_cell.angle_beta   90.00
_cell.angle_gamma   90.00
#
_symmetry.space_group_name_H-M   'P 1'
#
loop_
_entity.id
_entity.type
_entity.pdbx_description
1 polymer ?
#
loop_
_entity_poly.entity_id
_entity_poly.type
_entity_poly.pdbx_seq_one_letter_code
_entity_poly.pdbx_strand_id
1 'polypeptide(L)'
;MKPARRWLMIIVLAGFVARLIPAASYAHPWDMYIWLKSGELGLKDLNIYKFSNPINYPWGFYAYPPGWLYWLIMVSMIGGSIGLKIFLTKLPIILSDIGIALILYRLARELDLDEKQSIAVAVLWLFNPITYFVSSFWGMFDSIAVLFQMLAIYLLLK
;
A
#
# COMPACT_ATOMS: atom_id res chain seq x y z
N MET A 1 1.86 13.57 -26.95
CA MET A 1 0.93 12.86 -26.05
C MET A 1 -0.47 13.42 -26.25
N LYS A 2 -1.50 12.57 -26.40
CA LYS A 2 -2.90 13.03 -26.42
C LYS A 2 -3.18 13.81 -25.11
N PRO A 3 -3.96 14.91 -25.14
CA PRO A 3 -4.20 15.76 -23.96
C PRO A 3 -4.66 15.00 -22.74
N ALA A 4 -5.51 13.98 -22.90
CA ALA A 4 -6.05 13.20 -21.81
C ALA A 4 -5.00 12.31 -21.09
N ARG A 5 -4.04 11.76 -21.84
CA ARG A 5 -2.91 11.03 -21.25
C ARG A 5 -2.03 11.94 -20.39
N ARG A 6 -1.96 13.24 -20.69
CA ARG A 6 -1.26 14.21 -19.83
C ARG A 6 -2.00 14.41 -18.51
N TRP A 7 -3.33 14.57 -18.56
CA TRP A 7 -4.15 14.72 -17.37
C TRP A 7 -4.06 13.52 -16.43
N LEU A 8 -4.16 12.30 -16.95
CA LEU A 8 -4.00 11.10 -16.14
C LEU A 8 -2.64 11.06 -15.41
N MET A 9 -1.54 11.38 -16.11
CA MET A 9 -0.22 11.43 -15.48
C MET A 9 -0.12 12.51 -14.39
N ILE A 10 -0.68 13.70 -14.63
CA ILE A 10 -0.69 14.77 -13.64
C ILE A 10 -1.46 14.33 -12.39
N ILE A 11 -2.63 13.70 -12.57
CA ILE A 11 -3.47 13.20 -11.48
C ILE A 11 -2.76 12.10 -10.69
N VAL A 12 -2.13 11.15 -11.37
CA VAL A 12 -1.36 10.07 -10.73
C VAL A 12 -0.17 10.64 -9.97
N LEU A 13 0.56 11.58 -10.56
CA LEU A 13 1.70 12.22 -9.90
C LEU A 13 1.23 13.04 -8.67
N ALA A 14 0.15 13.80 -8.80
CA ALA A 14 -0.43 14.55 -7.70
C ALA A 14 -0.90 13.63 -6.57
N GLY A 15 -1.60 12.54 -6.89
CA GLY A 15 -2.05 11.54 -5.94
C GLY A 15 -0.90 10.81 -5.25
N PHE A 16 0.20 10.54 -5.97
CA PHE A 16 1.42 9.95 -5.41
C PHE A 16 2.12 10.91 -4.46
N VAL A 17 2.43 12.13 -4.91
CA VAL A 17 3.11 13.15 -4.10
C VAL A 17 2.29 13.49 -2.86
N ALA A 18 0.97 13.66 -2.99
CA ALA A 18 0.08 13.92 -1.87
C ALA A 18 0.23 12.85 -0.77
N ARG A 19 0.24 11.56 -1.14
CA ARG A 19 0.39 10.43 -0.21
C ARG A 19 1.75 10.38 0.49
N LEU A 20 2.84 10.78 -0.19
CA LEU A 20 4.17 10.76 0.42
C LEU A 20 4.32 11.75 1.59
N ILE A 21 3.60 12.87 1.56
CA ILE A 21 3.69 13.93 2.58
C ILE A 21 3.32 13.39 3.98
N PRO A 22 2.11 12.83 4.22
CA PRO A 22 1.77 12.29 5.52
C PRO A 22 2.47 10.96 5.82
N ALA A 23 2.89 10.20 4.80
CA ALA A 23 3.60 8.94 5.01
C ALA A 23 4.94 9.10 5.73
N ALA A 24 5.58 10.26 5.60
CA ALA A 24 6.82 10.58 6.30
C ALA A 24 6.62 10.95 7.79
N SER A 25 5.42 11.39 8.18
CA SER A 25 5.19 12.06 9.48
C SER A 25 4.19 11.35 10.38
N TYR A 26 3.25 10.59 9.82
CA TYR A 26 2.21 9.89 10.57
C TYR A 26 2.41 8.38 10.50
N ALA A 27 1.92 7.65 11.49
CA ALA A 27 1.83 6.19 11.50
C ALA A 27 0.85 5.75 12.58
N HIS A 28 0.12 4.66 12.36
CA HIS A 28 -0.63 4.05 13.45
C HIS A 28 0.37 3.41 14.44
N PRO A 29 0.35 3.78 15.74
CA PRO A 29 1.42 3.39 16.67
C PRO A 29 1.55 1.87 16.82
N TRP A 30 0.42 1.17 16.89
CA TRP A 30 0.39 -0.27 17.13
C TRP A 30 0.83 -1.06 15.89
N ASP A 31 0.21 -0.83 14.74
CA ASP A 31 0.52 -1.63 13.55
C ASP A 31 1.93 -1.36 13.05
N MET A 32 2.38 -0.10 13.12
CA MET A 32 3.74 0.23 12.75
C MET A 32 4.76 -0.38 13.71
N TYR A 33 4.45 -0.47 15.01
CA TYR A 33 5.25 -1.23 15.96
C TYR A 33 5.36 -2.70 15.54
N ILE A 34 4.23 -3.35 15.21
CA ILE A 34 4.23 -4.74 14.75
C ILE A 34 5.06 -4.89 13.47
N TRP A 35 4.96 -3.98 12.51
CA TRP A 35 5.74 -4.01 11.27
C TRP A 35 7.24 -3.95 11.50
N LEU A 36 7.70 -2.91 12.21
CA LEU A 36 9.10 -2.71 12.48
C LEU A 36 9.67 -3.84 13.32
N LYS A 37 8.91 -4.27 14.34
CA LYS A 37 9.36 -5.34 15.22
C LYS A 37 9.39 -6.69 14.53
N SER A 38 8.43 -6.97 13.64
CA SER A 38 8.44 -8.19 12.83
C SER A 38 9.64 -8.24 11.91
N GLY A 39 10.00 -7.12 11.27
CA GLY A 39 11.23 -7.02 10.48
C GLY A 39 12.49 -7.28 11.30
N GLU A 40 12.61 -6.67 12.49
CA GLU A 40 13.74 -6.91 13.41
C GLU A 40 13.84 -8.36 13.89
N LEU A 41 12.71 -8.99 14.21
CA LEU A 41 12.66 -10.38 14.66
C LEU A 41 12.95 -11.35 13.52
N GLY A 42 12.52 -11.04 12.30
CA GLY A 42 12.80 -11.83 11.11
C GLY A 42 14.27 -11.85 10.68
N LEU A 43 15.11 -10.95 11.22
CA LEU A 43 16.57 -11.00 11.06
C LEU A 43 17.25 -11.99 12.01
N LYS A 44 16.51 -12.53 12.98
CA LYS A 44 17.01 -13.54 13.90
C LYS A 44 16.62 -14.92 13.39
N ASP A 45 17.37 -15.94 13.78
CA ASP A 45 17.02 -17.35 13.53
C ASP A 45 15.84 -17.82 14.39
N LEU A 46 14.70 -17.13 14.26
CA LEU A 46 13.47 -17.34 15.02
C LEU A 46 12.29 -17.56 14.07
N ASN A 47 11.38 -18.46 14.45
CA ASN A 47 10.10 -18.60 13.75
C ASN A 47 9.08 -17.61 14.32
N ILE A 48 8.87 -16.49 13.63
CA ILE A 48 7.97 -15.42 14.08
C ILE A 48 6.50 -15.87 14.23
N TYR A 49 6.07 -16.88 13.46
CA TYR A 49 4.72 -17.42 13.53
C TYR A 49 4.47 -18.25 14.79
N LYS A 50 5.53 -18.68 15.47
CA LYS A 50 5.46 -19.39 16.76
C LYS A 50 5.59 -18.46 17.96
N PHE A 51 5.78 -17.16 17.74
CA PHE A 51 5.95 -16.20 18.83
C PHE A 51 4.60 -15.88 19.47
N SER A 52 4.43 -16.30 20.73
CA SER A 52 3.30 -15.89 21.55
C SER A 52 3.44 -14.39 21.88
N ASN A 53 2.39 -13.63 21.60
CA ASN A 53 2.35 -12.19 21.82
C ASN A 53 2.39 -11.89 23.34
N PRO A 54 3.04 -10.81 23.82
CA PRO A 54 2.87 -10.35 25.21
C PRO A 54 1.41 -10.05 25.61
N ILE A 55 0.50 -9.86 24.65
CA ILE A 55 -0.91 -9.48 24.87
C ILE A 55 -1.89 -10.67 24.69
N ASN A 56 -1.43 -11.91 24.52
CA ASN A 56 -2.30 -13.10 24.35
C ASN A 56 -3.34 -12.98 23.20
N TYR A 57 -2.94 -12.42 22.06
CA TYR A 57 -3.79 -12.49 20.87
C TYR A 57 -3.90 -13.95 20.37
N PRO A 58 -5.11 -14.44 20.04
CA PRO A 58 -5.29 -15.83 19.62
C PRO A 58 -4.57 -16.18 18.32
N TRP A 59 -4.24 -15.18 17.50
CA TRP A 59 -3.52 -15.32 16.23
C TRP A 59 -1.99 -15.12 16.33
N GLY A 60 -1.43 -14.95 17.53
CA GLY A 60 0.01 -14.79 17.74
C GLY A 60 0.53 -13.37 17.43
N PHE A 61 1.86 -13.22 17.39
CA PHE A 61 2.51 -11.92 17.15
C PHE A 61 2.42 -11.46 15.69
N TYR A 62 2.61 -12.37 14.75
CA TYR A 62 2.55 -12.10 13.31
C TYR A 62 1.71 -13.19 12.62
N ALA A 63 0.63 -12.77 11.97
CA ALA A 63 -0.38 -13.66 11.40
C ALA A 63 -0.57 -13.49 9.88
N TYR A 64 0.36 -12.80 9.21
CA TYR A 64 0.21 -12.40 7.81
C TYR A 64 1.06 -13.26 6.87
N PRO A 65 0.76 -13.28 5.55
CA PRO A 65 1.56 -14.03 4.59
C PRO A 65 3.04 -13.62 4.58
N PRO A 66 3.97 -14.57 4.32
CA PRO A 66 5.41 -14.33 4.42
C PRO A 66 5.94 -13.28 3.45
N GLY A 67 5.22 -13.03 2.34
CA GLY A 67 5.59 -11.96 1.40
C GLY A 67 5.70 -10.59 2.05
N TRP A 68 4.78 -10.26 2.97
CA TRP A 68 4.85 -9.02 3.73
C TRP A 68 6.02 -9.04 4.73
N LEU A 69 6.26 -10.18 5.38
CA LEU A 69 7.36 -10.36 6.33
C LEU A 69 8.72 -10.11 5.67
N TYR A 70 8.93 -10.62 4.46
CA TYR A 70 10.18 -10.42 3.73
C TYR A 70 10.42 -8.94 3.40
N TRP A 71 9.36 -8.18 3.06
CA TRP A 71 9.50 -6.73 2.90
C TRP A 71 9.95 -6.05 4.21
N LEU A 72 9.32 -6.40 5.33
CA LEU A 72 9.67 -5.85 6.64
C LEU A 72 11.11 -6.18 7.05
N ILE A 73 11.58 -7.40 6.77
CA ILE A 73 12.96 -7.81 6.98
C ILE A 73 13.91 -6.93 6.15
N MET A 74 13.60 -6.71 4.87
CA MET A 74 14.39 -5.83 4.00
C MET A 74 14.46 -4.39 4.54
N VAL A 75 13.34 -3.84 5.02
CA VAL A 75 13.31 -2.51 5.67
C VAL A 75 14.22 -2.50 6.91
N SER A 76 14.22 -3.56 7.71
CA SER A 76 15.11 -3.69 8.86
C SER A 76 16.58 -3.84 8.47
N MET A 77 16.90 -4.54 7.37
CA MET A 77 18.27 -4.66 6.83
C MET A 77 18.83 -3.33 6.36
N ILE A 78 18.00 -2.49 5.70
CA ILE A 78 18.39 -1.15 5.25
C ILE A 78 18.76 -0.26 6.45
N GLY A 79 18.10 -0.45 7.60
CA GLY A 79 18.40 0.30 8.82
C GLY A 79 17.98 1.76 8.73
N GLY A 80 18.73 2.64 9.41
CA GLY A 80 18.46 4.09 9.44
C GLY A 80 17.47 4.54 10.52
N SER A 81 16.99 5.77 10.37
CA SER A 81 16.09 6.41 11.35
C SER A 81 14.72 5.73 11.39
N ILE A 82 14.02 5.86 12.53
CA ILE A 82 12.64 5.37 12.67
C ILE A 82 11.72 5.92 11.57
N GLY A 83 11.83 7.21 11.24
CA GLY A 83 11.05 7.84 10.18
C GLY A 83 11.31 7.24 8.80
N LEU A 84 12.56 6.92 8.48
CA LEU A 84 12.90 6.26 7.21
C LEU A 84 12.27 4.85 7.15
N LYS A 85 12.34 4.06 8.21
CA LYS A 85 11.74 2.72 8.24
C LYS A 85 10.21 2.77 8.10
N ILE A 86 9.57 3.71 8.77
CA ILE A 86 8.12 3.96 8.63
C ILE A 86 7.78 4.29 7.17
N PHE A 87 8.52 5.22 6.57
CA PHE A 87 8.32 5.62 5.19
C PHE A 87 8.50 4.44 4.22
N LEU A 88 9.59 3.68 4.34
CA LEU A 88 9.87 2.51 3.51
C LEU A 88 8.81 1.41 3.69
N THR A 89 8.27 1.24 4.90
CA THR A 89 7.16 0.30 5.16
C THR A 89 5.91 0.70 4.36
N LYS A 90 5.60 2.00 4.28
CA LYS A 90 4.42 2.50 3.56
C LYS A 90 4.56 2.57 2.05
N LEU A 91 5.79 2.62 1.55
CA LEU A 91 6.06 2.80 0.11
C LEU A 91 5.35 1.76 -0.79
N PRO A 92 5.43 0.43 -0.57
CA PRO A 92 4.72 -0.53 -1.42
C PRO A 92 3.18 -0.41 -1.31
N ILE A 93 2.67 0.04 -0.16
CA ILE A 93 1.24 0.25 0.06
C ILE A 93 0.76 1.42 -0.81
N ILE A 94 1.50 2.54 -0.80
CA ILE A 94 1.22 3.72 -1.62
C ILE A 94 1.36 3.40 -3.11
N LEU A 95 2.40 2.66 -3.50
CA LEU A 95 2.56 2.21 -4.89
C LEU A 95 1.40 1.33 -5.34
N SER A 96 0.82 0.54 -4.42
CA SER A 96 -0.36 -0.27 -4.71
C SER A 96 -1.60 0.60 -4.96
N ASP A 97 -1.81 1.68 -4.21
CA ASP A 97 -2.88 2.64 -4.51
C ASP A 97 -2.74 3.25 -5.92
N ILE A 98 -1.52 3.57 -6.34
CA ILE A 98 -1.26 4.08 -7.68
C ILE A 98 -1.58 3.01 -8.73
N GLY A 99 -1.14 1.77 -8.51
CA GLY A 99 -1.45 0.64 -9.38
C GLY A 99 -2.95 0.41 -9.50
N ILE A 100 -3.69 0.46 -8.40
CA ILE A 100 -5.15 0.31 -8.39
C ILE A 100 -5.81 1.42 -9.20
N ALA A 101 -5.40 2.68 -9.03
CA ALA A 101 -5.95 3.79 -9.81
C ALA A 101 -5.75 3.60 -11.32
N LEU A 102 -4.59 3.09 -11.73
CA LEU A 102 -4.29 2.80 -13.13
C LEU A 102 -5.10 1.62 -13.67
N ILE A 103 -5.31 0.58 -12.86
CA ILE A 103 -6.15 -0.56 -13.23
C ILE A 103 -7.61 -0.14 -13.33
N LEU A 104 -8.12 0.64 -12.37
CA LEU A 104 -9.49 1.15 -12.38
C LEU A 104 -9.74 2.06 -13.59
N TYR A 105 -8.77 2.91 -13.95
CA TYR A 105 -8.83 3.66 -15.20
C TYR A 105 -8.97 2.73 -16.41
N ARG A 106 -8.16 1.66 -16.50
CA ARG A 106 -8.24 0.72 -17.63
C ARG A 106 -9.55 -0.05 -17.63
N LEU A 107 -10.00 -0.52 -16.48
CA LEU A 107 -11.25 -1.24 -16.33
C LEU A 107 -12.45 -0.37 -16.73
N ALA A 108 -12.44 0.93 -16.37
CA ALA A 108 -13.44 1.88 -16.85
C ALA A 108 -13.46 1.96 -18.39
N ARG A 109 -12.29 1.96 -19.04
CA ARG A 109 -12.19 1.94 -20.51
C ARG A 109 -12.72 0.65 -21.13
N GLU A 110 -12.52 -0.51 -20.49
CA GLU A 110 -13.08 -1.80 -20.95
C GLU A 110 -14.61 -1.85 -20.80
N LEU A 111 -15.17 -1.05 -19.88
CA LEU A 111 -16.61 -0.93 -19.66
C LEU A 111 -17.25 0.20 -20.49
N ASP A 112 -16.60 0.62 -21.58
CA ASP A 112 -17.06 1.65 -22.51
C ASP A 112 -17.27 3.05 -21.91
N LEU A 113 -16.71 3.35 -20.73
CA LEU A 113 -16.74 4.71 -20.18
C LEU A 113 -15.87 5.62 -21.03
N ASP A 114 -16.29 6.88 -21.17
CA ASP A 114 -15.50 7.87 -21.87
C ASP A 114 -14.20 8.20 -21.10
N GLU A 115 -13.31 8.96 -21.75
CA GLU A 115 -11.99 9.27 -21.20
C GLU A 115 -12.09 10.10 -19.91
N LYS A 116 -13.03 11.05 -19.83
CA LYS A 116 -13.21 11.90 -18.66
C LYS A 116 -13.76 11.10 -17.49
N GLN A 117 -14.73 10.23 -17.74
CA GLN A 117 -15.30 9.31 -16.76
C GLN A 117 -14.23 8.35 -16.24
N SER A 118 -13.40 7.79 -17.11
CA SER A 118 -12.31 6.88 -16.71
C SER A 118 -11.26 7.58 -15.85
N ILE A 119 -10.91 8.82 -16.18
CA ILE A 119 -10.05 9.66 -15.33
C ILE A 119 -10.74 9.95 -13.99
N ALA A 120 -12.04 10.25 -13.99
CA ALA A 120 -12.79 10.49 -12.77
C ALA A 120 -12.77 9.28 -11.82
N VAL A 121 -12.86 8.04 -12.35
CA VAL A 121 -12.72 6.82 -11.54
C VAL A 121 -11.34 6.75 -10.85
N ALA A 122 -10.26 7.06 -11.58
CA ALA A 122 -8.92 7.10 -10.98
C ALA A 122 -8.78 8.19 -9.91
N VAL A 123 -9.37 9.38 -10.15
CA VAL A 123 -9.44 10.47 -9.18
C VAL A 123 -10.19 10.03 -7.93
N LEU A 124 -11.36 9.39 -8.09
CA LEU A 124 -12.15 8.91 -6.96
C LEU A 124 -11.35 7.95 -6.08
N TRP A 125 -10.58 7.03 -6.65
CA TRP A 125 -9.69 6.18 -5.86
C TRP A 125 -8.56 6.97 -5.19
N LEU A 126 -7.81 7.77 -5.97
CA LEU A 126 -6.63 8.48 -5.46
C LEU A 126 -6.99 9.50 -4.38
N PHE A 127 -8.17 10.08 -4.39
CA PHE A 127 -8.57 11.09 -3.42
C PHE A 127 -9.69 10.62 -2.48
N ASN A 128 -9.99 9.31 -2.46
CA ASN A 128 -10.89 8.75 -1.46
C ASN A 128 -10.23 8.84 -0.08
N PRO A 129 -10.85 9.54 0.89
CA PRO A 129 -10.26 9.79 2.20
C PRO A 129 -9.95 8.51 2.98
N ILE A 130 -10.71 7.43 2.78
CA ILE A 130 -10.51 6.16 3.48
C ILE A 130 -9.24 5.50 3.00
N THR A 131 -9.13 5.23 1.70
CA THR A 131 -7.94 4.55 1.12
C THR A 131 -6.68 5.39 1.32
N TYR A 132 -6.79 6.71 1.17
CA TYR A 132 -5.71 7.65 1.42
C TYR A 132 -5.23 7.58 2.88
N PHE A 133 -6.17 7.58 3.83
CA PHE A 133 -5.85 7.48 5.25
C PHE A 133 -5.16 6.15 5.58
N VAL A 134 -5.73 5.03 5.12
CA VAL A 134 -5.20 3.68 5.37
C VAL A 134 -3.78 3.51 4.84
N SER A 135 -3.50 3.95 3.62
CA SER A 135 -2.15 3.80 3.04
C SER A 135 -1.15 4.80 3.62
N SER A 136 -1.55 6.07 3.74
CA SER A 136 -0.60 7.16 3.94
C SER A 136 -0.48 7.61 5.39
N PHE A 137 -1.57 7.65 6.15
CA PHE A 137 -1.55 8.00 7.57
C PHE A 137 -1.35 6.76 8.45
N TRP A 138 -2.13 5.71 8.21
CA TRP A 138 -2.15 4.50 9.02
C TRP A 138 -0.94 3.60 8.73
N GLY A 139 -0.77 3.17 7.48
CA GLY A 139 0.26 2.22 7.06
C GLY A 139 -0.17 0.75 7.14
N MET A 140 -1.45 0.47 6.92
CA MET A 140 -1.96 -0.90 6.79
C MET A 140 -1.90 -1.33 5.31
N PHE A 141 -1.54 -2.59 5.06
CA PHE A 141 -1.15 -3.07 3.72
C PHE A 141 -2.31 -3.49 2.81
N ASP A 142 -3.58 -3.21 3.16
CA ASP A 142 -4.78 -3.66 2.44
C ASP A 142 -4.73 -3.36 0.94
N SER A 143 -4.20 -2.18 0.58
CA SER A 143 -4.04 -1.78 -0.82
C SER A 143 -3.21 -2.78 -1.65
N ILE A 144 -2.28 -3.51 -1.05
CA ILE A 144 -1.53 -4.56 -1.76
C ILE A 144 -2.47 -5.70 -2.18
N ALA A 145 -3.34 -6.16 -1.27
CA ALA A 145 -4.31 -7.20 -1.58
C ALA A 145 -5.34 -6.72 -2.61
N VAL A 146 -5.84 -5.49 -2.47
CA VAL A 146 -6.79 -4.89 -3.43
C VAL A 146 -6.16 -4.72 -4.81
N LEU A 147 -4.87 -4.41 -4.90
CA LEU A 147 -4.17 -4.34 -6.19
C LEU A 147 -4.24 -5.66 -6.94
N PHE A 148 -3.90 -6.77 -6.28
CA PHE A 148 -3.96 -8.09 -6.90
C PHE A 148 -5.39 -8.50 -7.22
N GLN A 149 -6.36 -8.17 -6.36
CA GLN A 149 -7.78 -8.41 -6.64
C GLN A 149 -8.25 -7.67 -7.89
N MET A 150 -7.96 -6.36 -8.00
CA MET A 150 -8.36 -5.56 -9.15
C MET A 150 -7.63 -5.99 -10.42
N LEU A 151 -6.36 -6.39 -10.31
CA LEU A 151 -5.62 -6.95 -11.44
C LEU A 151 -6.25 -8.25 -11.94
N ALA A 152 -6.63 -9.15 -11.04
CA ALA A 152 -7.30 -10.39 -11.41
C ALA A 152 -8.63 -10.13 -12.13
N ILE A 153 -9.45 -9.20 -11.62
CA ILE A 153 -10.71 -8.79 -12.26
C ILE A 153 -10.44 -8.20 -13.66
N TYR A 154 -9.46 -7.30 -13.78
CA TYR A 154 -9.10 -6.70 -15.07
C TYR A 154 -8.66 -7.74 -16.09
N LEU A 155 -7.87 -8.73 -15.68
CA LEU A 155 -7.41 -9.80 -16.57
C LEU A 155 -8.51 -10.80 -16.94
N LEU A 156 -9.55 -10.96 -16.11
CA LEU A 156 -10.71 -11.81 -16.41
C LEU A 156 -11.67 -11.18 -17.42
N LEU A 157 -11.77 -9.85 -17.45
CA LEU A 157 -12.68 -9.11 -18.33
C LEU A 157 -12.06 -8.75 -19.68
N LYS A 158 -10.75 -8.94 -19.82
CA LYS A 158 -10.01 -8.72 -21.06
C LYS A 158 -9.99 -10.00 -21.90
#